data_AF-A0AAT9P5S3-F1
#
_entry.id   AF-A0AAT9P5S3-F1
#
_cell.length_a   1.000
_cell.length_b   1.000
_cell.length_c   1.000
_cell.angle_alpha   90.00
_cell.angle_beta   90.00
_cell.angle_gamma   90.00
#
_symmetry.space_group_name_H-M   'P 1'
#
loop_
_entity.id
_entity.type
_entity.pdbx_description
1 polymer ?
#
loop_
_entity_poly.entity_id
_entity_poly.type
_entity_poly.pdbx_seq_one_letter_code
_entity_poly.pdbx_strand_id
1 'polypeptide(L)'
;MKKLDCDYLSAFTGLDMTNDEYQRQQGYIILTNCFNYIFLLIPILLLGSLAWDLYHQIISAGTIIFFITQQVLSIFVLNHIRKTKVDISEYYTHDDYKVELKKVKLQSVKIGLYWGSTMYLLMEVLFKLISGEKYEFSWFNLLIWVLGGAFFGTMMYFVARTKIKKVTEDEVE
;
A
#
# COMPACT_ATOMS: atom_id res chain seq x y z
N MET A 1 -8.52 -24.10 -0.66
CA MET A 1 -8.90 -23.77 0.73
C MET A 1 -9.22 -25.07 1.44
N LYS A 2 -8.93 -25.19 2.74
CA LYS A 2 -9.36 -26.39 3.48
C LYS A 2 -10.85 -26.24 3.78
N LYS A 3 -11.59 -27.35 3.78
CA LYS A 3 -13.04 -27.36 4.09
C LYS A 3 -13.35 -26.65 5.42
N LEU A 4 -12.47 -26.84 6.40
CA LEU A 4 -12.54 -26.19 7.71
C LEU A 4 -12.56 -24.65 7.63
N ASP A 5 -11.80 -24.05 6.69
CA ASP A 5 -11.78 -22.58 6.51
C ASP A 5 -13.15 -22.08 6.03
N CYS A 6 -13.80 -22.82 5.13
CA CYS A 6 -15.14 -22.50 4.63
C CYS A 6 -16.21 -22.65 5.72
N ASP A 7 -16.09 -23.63 6.61
CA ASP A 7 -17.05 -23.83 7.70
C ASP A 7 -17.01 -22.67 8.71
N TYR A 8 -15.81 -22.19 9.07
CA TYR A 8 -15.67 -21.00 9.93
C TYR A 8 -16.24 -19.74 9.28
N LEU A 9 -15.95 -19.51 8.00
CA LEU A 9 -16.46 -18.35 7.28
C LEU A 9 -17.98 -18.41 7.10
N SER A 10 -18.54 -19.61 6.91
CA SER A 10 -19.99 -19.83 6.86
C SER A 10 -20.65 -19.46 8.18
N ALA A 11 -20.08 -19.88 9.32
CA ALA A 11 -20.60 -19.51 10.64
C ALA A 11 -20.50 -17.99 10.91
N PHE A 12 -19.43 -17.35 10.47
CA PHE A 12 -19.23 -15.91 10.64
C PHE A 12 -20.15 -15.06 9.75
N THR A 13 -20.33 -15.44 8.49
CA THR A 13 -21.12 -14.69 7.50
C THR A 13 -22.61 -15.05 7.51
N GLY A 14 -22.97 -16.22 8.05
CA GLY A 14 -24.33 -16.77 7.98
C GLY A 14 -24.70 -17.35 6.61
N LEU A 15 -23.75 -17.47 5.69
CA LEU A 15 -23.94 -18.02 4.34
C LEU A 15 -23.45 -19.46 4.27
N ASP A 16 -24.04 -20.31 3.42
CA ASP A 16 -23.48 -21.65 3.14
C ASP A 16 -22.30 -21.53 2.17
N MET A 17 -21.11 -21.22 2.70
CA MET A 17 -19.89 -21.11 1.90
C MET A 17 -19.25 -22.47 1.61
N THR A 18 -19.75 -23.56 2.20
CA THR A 18 -19.18 -24.90 2.05
C THR A 18 -19.76 -25.62 0.84
N ASN A 19 -21.09 -25.61 0.69
CA ASN A 19 -21.76 -26.40 -0.36
C ASN A 19 -22.29 -25.54 -1.52
N ASP A 20 -22.67 -24.27 -1.27
CA ASP A 20 -23.23 -23.38 -2.28
C ASP A 20 -22.13 -22.45 -2.85
N GLU A 21 -21.82 -22.61 -4.13
CA GLU A 21 -20.79 -21.83 -4.82
C GLU A 21 -21.16 -20.36 -5.00
N TYR A 22 -22.44 -20.06 -5.24
CA TYR A 22 -22.91 -18.69 -5.40
C TYR A 22 -22.82 -17.94 -4.06
N GLN A 23 -23.32 -18.55 -2.99
CA GLN A 23 -23.21 -17.98 -1.64
C GLN A 23 -21.76 -17.83 -1.20
N ARG A 24 -20.90 -18.80 -1.53
CA ARG A 24 -19.45 -18.69 -1.30
C ARG A 24 -18.84 -17.49 -2.01
N GLN A 25 -19.16 -17.27 -3.29
CA GLN A 25 -18.65 -16.12 -4.03
C GLN A 25 -19.13 -14.79 -3.43
N GLN A 26 -20.42 -14.69 -3.09
CA GLN A 26 -20.97 -13.49 -2.44
C GLN A 26 -20.33 -13.23 -1.07
N GLY A 27 -20.13 -14.28 -0.26
CA GLY A 27 -19.44 -14.17 1.02
C GLY A 27 -18.02 -13.62 0.89
N TYR A 28 -17.25 -14.04 -0.12
CA TYR A 28 -15.91 -13.47 -0.36
C TYR A 28 -15.96 -12.00 -0.78
N ILE A 29 -16.95 -11.60 -1.60
CA ILE A 29 -17.11 -10.18 -1.97
C ILE A 29 -17.40 -9.34 -0.72
N ILE A 30 -18.33 -9.79 0.13
CA ILE A 30 -18.67 -9.11 1.39
C ILE A 30 -17.46 -9.00 2.30
N LEU A 31 -16.75 -10.10 2.54
CA LEU A 31 -15.55 -10.13 3.40
C LEU A 31 -14.43 -9.23 2.85
N THR A 32 -14.23 -9.21 1.53
CA THR A 32 -13.25 -8.33 0.86
C THR A 32 -13.63 -6.86 1.05
N ASN A 33 -14.91 -6.52 0.93
CA ASN A 33 -15.38 -5.16 1.19
C ASN A 33 -15.20 -4.76 2.66
N CYS A 34 -15.53 -5.65 3.60
CA CYS A 34 -15.28 -5.43 5.04
C CYS A 34 -13.79 -5.18 5.32
N PHE A 35 -12.91 -6.00 4.74
CA PHE A 35 -11.46 -5.81 4.85
C PHE A 35 -11.04 -4.45 4.29
N ASN A 36 -11.53 -4.06 3.11
CA ASN A 36 -11.23 -2.76 2.51
C ASN A 36 -11.64 -1.59 3.42
N TYR A 37 -12.82 -1.66 4.04
CA TYR A 37 -13.27 -0.63 4.98
C TYR A 37 -12.41 -0.57 6.24
N ILE A 38 -12.07 -1.72 6.83
CA ILE A 38 -11.18 -1.78 8.01
C ILE A 38 -9.78 -1.27 7.67
N PHE A 39 -9.24 -1.67 6.52
CA PHE A 39 -7.93 -1.25 6.04
C PHE A 39 -7.84 0.26 5.81
N LEU A 40 -8.96 0.92 5.47
CA LEU A 40 -9.04 2.38 5.37
C LEU A 40 -9.29 3.05 6.74
N LEU A 41 -10.08 2.41 7.60
CA LEU A 41 -10.42 2.94 8.92
C LEU A 41 -9.22 2.99 9.85
N ILE A 42 -8.34 1.98 9.83
CA ILE A 42 -7.15 1.93 10.70
C ILE A 42 -6.23 3.15 10.50
N PRO A 43 -5.85 3.55 9.26
CA PRO A 43 -5.12 4.80 9.03
C PRO A 43 -5.82 6.05 9.56
N ILE A 44 -7.14 6.14 9.44
CA ILE A 44 -7.90 7.29 9.97
C ILE A 44 -7.79 7.35 11.50
N LEU A 45 -7.96 6.21 12.17
CA LEU A 45 -7.79 6.10 13.62
C LEU A 45 -6.35 6.38 14.06
N LEU A 46 -5.37 5.92 13.29
CA LEU A 46 -3.96 6.21 13.50
C LEU A 46 -3.69 7.72 13.44
N LEU A 47 -4.23 8.42 12.42
CA LEU A 47 -4.08 9.87 12.28
C LEU A 47 -4.75 10.62 13.44
N GLY A 48 -5.94 10.19 13.86
CA GLY A 48 -6.63 10.77 15.03
C GLY A 48 -5.84 10.58 16.32
N SER A 49 -5.32 9.37 16.55
CA SER A 49 -4.47 9.04 17.70
C SER A 49 -3.17 9.84 17.68
N LEU A 50 -2.53 9.96 16.50
CA LEU A 50 -1.31 10.75 16.35
C LEU A 50 -1.54 12.24 16.60
N ALA A 51 -2.67 12.80 16.17
CA ALA A 51 -3.03 14.20 16.45
C ALA A 51 -3.20 14.45 17.95
N TRP A 52 -3.84 13.51 18.66
CA TRP A 52 -3.96 13.56 20.12
C TRP A 52 -2.60 13.49 20.83
N ASP A 53 -1.76 12.56 20.38
CA ASP A 53 -0.40 12.35 20.88
C ASP A 53 0.48 13.59 20.69
N LEU A 54 0.44 14.21 19.50
CA LEU A 54 1.15 15.45 19.22
C LEU A 54 0.67 16.59 20.11
N TYR A 55 -0.63 16.72 20.33
CA TYR A 55 -1.18 17.75 21.21
C TYR A 55 -0.72 17.58 22.67
N HIS A 56 -0.63 16.33 23.15
CA HIS A 56 -0.21 16.02 24.52
C HIS A 56 1.30 15.78 24.67
N GLN A 57 2.07 15.85 23.58
CA GLN A 57 3.51 15.60 23.55
C GLN A 57 3.88 14.21 24.12
N ILE A 58 3.07 13.20 23.83
CA ILE A 58 3.31 11.79 24.21
C ILE A 58 3.17 10.88 22.99
N ILE A 59 3.64 9.63 23.09
CA ILE A 59 3.29 8.57 22.13
C ILE A 59 2.43 7.56 22.89
N SER A 60 1.16 7.44 22.52
CA SER A 60 0.23 6.52 23.15
C SER A 60 0.37 5.11 22.59
N ALA A 61 -0.05 4.14 23.40
CA ALA A 61 -0.16 2.75 22.96
C ALA A 61 -1.11 2.60 21.75
N GLY A 62 -2.15 3.43 21.65
CA GLY A 62 -3.09 3.42 20.53
C GLY A 62 -2.41 3.67 19.19
N THR A 63 -1.59 4.71 19.10
CA THR A 63 -0.82 5.06 17.90
C THR A 63 0.11 3.91 17.49
N ILE A 64 0.81 3.30 18.46
CA ILE A 64 1.70 2.16 18.20
C ILE A 64 0.92 0.95 17.70
N ILE A 65 -0.20 0.59 18.34
CA ILE A 65 -1.01 -0.59 18.00
C ILE A 65 -1.62 -0.44 16.61
N PHE A 66 -2.20 0.73 16.28
CA PHE A 66 -2.77 0.96 14.95
C PHE A 66 -1.69 0.92 13.86
N PHE A 67 -0.53 1.50 14.13
CA PHE A 67 0.59 1.44 13.20
C PHE A 67 1.05 -0.01 12.96
N ILE A 68 1.32 -0.78 14.02
CA ILE A 68 1.75 -2.17 13.89
C ILE A 68 0.69 -3.01 13.16
N THR A 69 -0.59 -2.85 13.51
CA THR A 69 -1.69 -3.58 12.87
C THR A 69 -1.72 -3.30 11.37
N GLN A 70 -1.62 -2.02 10.97
CA GLN A 70 -1.58 -1.63 9.56
C GLN A 70 -0.39 -2.25 8.82
N GLN A 71 0.79 -2.25 9.44
CA GLN A 71 1.99 -2.82 8.85
C GLN A 71 1.87 -4.34 8.69
N VAL A 72 1.37 -5.05 9.71
CA VAL A 72 1.18 -6.51 9.66
C VAL A 72 0.19 -6.88 8.56
N LEU A 73 -0.95 -6.20 8.45
CA LEU A 73 -1.93 -6.44 7.38
C LEU A 73 -1.33 -6.20 5.99
N SER A 74 -0.61 -5.09 5.82
CA SER A 74 0.03 -4.74 4.55
C SER A 74 1.08 -5.77 4.14
N ILE A 75 1.92 -6.19 5.07
CA ILE A 75 2.95 -7.21 4.84
C ILE A 75 2.30 -8.56 4.51
N PHE A 76 1.24 -8.95 5.22
CA PHE A 76 0.53 -10.20 4.97
C PHE A 76 -0.03 -10.27 3.54
N VAL A 77 -0.70 -9.21 3.09
CA VAL A 77 -1.25 -9.10 1.73
C VAL A 77 -0.14 -9.10 0.69
N LEU A 78 0.91 -8.28 0.88
CA LEU A 78 2.05 -8.22 -0.04
C LEU A 78 2.74 -9.57 -0.17
N ASN A 79 2.98 -10.27 0.95
CA ASN A 79 3.61 -11.58 0.95
C ASN A 79 2.77 -12.62 0.19
N HIS A 80 1.45 -12.61 0.35
CA HIS A 80 0.59 -13.53 -0.38
C HIS A 80 0.57 -13.23 -1.88
N ILE A 81 0.43 -11.96 -2.27
CA ILE A 81 0.51 -11.54 -3.68
C ILE A 81 1.83 -12.00 -4.31
N ARG A 82 2.96 -11.80 -3.62
CA ARG A 82 4.28 -12.22 -4.13
C ARG A 82 4.45 -13.73 -4.20
N LYS A 83 3.90 -14.48 -3.24
CA LYS A 83 3.92 -15.95 -3.26
C LYS A 83 3.11 -16.52 -4.41
N THR A 84 1.94 -15.95 -4.69
CA THR A 84 1.05 -16.44 -5.75
C THR A 84 1.40 -15.89 -7.13
N LYS A 85 2.26 -14.87 -7.21
CA LYS A 85 2.69 -14.20 -8.45
C LYS A 85 1.53 -13.63 -9.28
N VAL A 86 0.36 -13.46 -8.67
CA VAL A 86 -0.86 -12.96 -9.34
C VAL A 86 -0.74 -11.53 -9.84
N ASP A 87 0.26 -10.79 -9.35
CA ASP A 87 0.56 -9.43 -9.79
C ASP A 87 1.66 -9.34 -10.85
N ILE A 88 2.20 -10.47 -11.32
CA ILE A 88 3.18 -10.51 -12.41
C ILE A 88 2.44 -10.51 -13.75
N SER A 89 2.76 -9.52 -14.59
CA SER A 89 2.31 -9.45 -15.98
C SER A 89 3.39 -9.97 -16.92
N GLU A 90 3.02 -10.93 -17.77
CA GLU A 90 3.90 -11.56 -18.74
C GLU A 90 3.78 -10.89 -20.11
N TYR A 91 4.93 -10.58 -20.71
CA TYR A 91 5.02 -9.96 -22.04
C TYR A 91 5.84 -10.86 -22.96
N TYR A 92 5.22 -11.27 -24.07
CA TYR A 92 5.82 -12.19 -25.04
C TYR A 92 6.65 -11.46 -26.10
N THR A 93 6.25 -10.25 -26.51
CA THR A 93 6.99 -9.44 -27.49
C THR A 93 7.98 -8.52 -26.81
N HIS A 94 9.17 -8.33 -27.42
CA HIS A 94 10.17 -7.43 -26.87
C HIS A 94 9.74 -5.96 -26.84
N ASP A 95 8.93 -5.55 -27.82
CA ASP A 95 8.44 -4.17 -27.93
C ASP A 95 7.44 -3.82 -26.83
N ASP A 96 6.47 -4.70 -26.56
CA ASP A 96 5.49 -4.51 -25.48
C ASP A 96 6.17 -4.42 -24.11
N TYR A 97 7.18 -5.26 -23.88
CA TYR A 97 8.01 -5.21 -22.67
C TYR A 97 8.70 -3.85 -22.49
N LYS A 98 9.27 -3.29 -23.57
CA LYS A 98 9.93 -1.97 -23.54
C LYS A 98 8.94 -0.83 -23.30
N VAL A 99 7.75 -0.93 -23.90
CA VAL A 99 6.68 0.07 -23.71
C VAL A 99 6.25 0.10 -22.25
N GLU A 100 5.99 -1.06 -21.64
CA GLU A 100 5.57 -1.10 -20.24
C GLU A 100 6.67 -0.66 -19.28
N LEU A 101 7.95 -1.02 -19.53
CA LEU A 101 9.06 -0.51 -18.73
C LEU A 101 9.16 1.02 -18.74
N LYS A 102 8.96 1.66 -19.91
CA LYS A 102 8.96 3.13 -20.01
C LYS A 102 7.80 3.73 -19.21
N LYS A 103 6.62 3.11 -19.29
CA LYS A 103 5.43 3.55 -18.55
C LYS A 103 5.64 3.42 -17.04
N VAL A 104 6.17 2.30 -16.56
CA VAL A 104 6.54 2.11 -15.15
C VAL A 104 7.54 3.15 -14.70
N LYS A 105 8.61 3.40 -15.47
CA LYS A 105 9.58 4.47 -15.15
C LYS A 105 8.90 5.83 -14.98
N LEU A 106 8.02 6.21 -15.90
CA LEU A 106 7.30 7.47 -15.83
C LEU A 106 6.35 7.53 -14.62
N GLN A 107 5.63 6.45 -14.34
CA GLN A 107 4.76 6.34 -13.17
C GLN A 107 5.55 6.47 -11.87
N SER A 108 6.70 5.80 -11.76
CA SER A 108 7.56 5.88 -10.58
C SER A 108 8.12 7.29 -10.34
N VAL A 109 8.47 8.03 -11.41
CA VAL A 109 8.84 9.45 -11.30
C VAL A 109 7.67 10.30 -10.81
N LYS A 110 6.47 10.11 -11.36
CA LYS A 110 5.26 10.83 -10.91
C LYS A 110 4.95 10.57 -9.43
N ILE A 111 5.05 9.31 -9.00
CA ILE A 111 4.84 8.90 -7.60
C ILE A 111 5.91 9.51 -6.69
N GLY A 112 7.18 9.49 -7.10
CA GLY A 112 8.27 10.11 -6.33
C GLY A 112 8.09 11.62 -6.16
N LEU A 113 7.72 12.33 -7.23
CA LEU A 113 7.42 13.76 -7.17
C LEU A 113 6.23 14.06 -6.26
N TYR A 114 5.12 13.32 -6.44
CA TYR A 114 3.92 13.45 -5.62
C TYR A 114 4.23 13.21 -4.14
N TRP A 115 4.96 12.14 -3.82
CA TRP A 115 5.32 11.81 -2.44
C TRP A 115 6.22 12.87 -1.83
N GLY A 116 7.28 13.28 -2.54
CA GLY A 116 8.22 14.30 -2.08
C GLY A 116 7.54 15.66 -1.83
N SER A 117 6.69 16.12 -2.76
CA SER A 117 5.94 17.36 -2.58
C SER A 117 4.95 17.28 -1.41
N THR A 118 4.27 16.14 -1.27
CA THR A 118 3.30 15.93 -0.19
C THR A 118 4.00 15.92 1.17
N MET A 119 5.14 15.24 1.29
CA MET A 119 5.91 15.22 2.53
C MET A 119 6.49 16.58 2.88
N TYR A 120 6.97 17.35 1.90
CA TYR A 120 7.39 18.74 2.14
C TYR A 120 6.22 19.57 2.71
N LEU A 121 5.05 19.51 2.08
CA LEU A 121 3.88 20.26 2.54
C LEU A 121 3.41 19.81 3.93
N LEU A 122 3.38 18.51 4.20
CA LEU A 122 2.95 17.99 5.50
C LEU A 122 3.95 18.35 6.61
N MET A 123 5.24 18.11 6.39
CA MET A 123 6.26 18.20 7.44
C MET A 123 6.77 19.62 7.62
N GLU A 124 7.02 20.36 6.54
CA GLU A 124 7.61 21.70 6.62
C GLU A 124 6.57 22.81 6.72
N VAL A 125 5.33 22.56 6.32
CA VAL A 125 4.26 23.57 6.37
C VAL A 125 3.23 23.18 7.41
N LEU A 126 2.49 22.09 7.18
CA LEU A 126 1.26 21.79 7.91
C LEU A 126 1.54 21.44 9.39
N PHE A 127 2.47 20.53 9.67
CA PHE A 127 2.80 20.13 11.04
C PHE A 127 3.51 21.23 11.83
N LYS A 128 4.41 22.01 11.21
CA LYS A 128 5.00 23.17 11.88
C LYS A 128 3.94 24.19 12.30
N LEU A 129 3.00 24.50 11.42
CA LEU A 129 1.89 25.41 11.72
C LEU A 129 1.01 24.87 12.87
N ILE A 130 0.69 23.57 12.87
CA ILE A 130 -0.12 22.95 13.95
C ILE A 130 0.65 22.98 15.29
N SER A 131 1.96 22.74 15.27
CA SER A 131 2.82 22.77 16.47
C SER A 131 3.08 24.19 17.00
N GLY A 132 2.55 25.22 16.34
CA GLY A 132 2.78 26.63 16.70
C GLY A 132 4.19 27.14 16.33
N GLU A 133 4.95 26.37 15.55
CA GLU A 133 6.23 26.81 15.02
C GLU A 133 6.02 27.83 13.88
N LYS A 134 6.94 28.78 13.76
CA LYS A 134 6.91 29.72 12.62
C LYS A 134 7.36 29.00 11.37
N TYR A 135 6.59 29.15 10.30
CA TYR A 135 7.00 28.71 8.98
C TYR A 135 8.16 29.57 8.47
N GLU A 136 9.30 28.94 8.23
CA GLU A 136 10.45 29.56 7.58
C GLU A 136 10.86 28.72 6.38
N PHE A 137 10.89 29.36 5.21
CA PHE A 137 11.28 28.69 3.99
C PHE A 137 12.78 28.37 3.99
N SER A 138 13.12 27.08 3.87
CA SER A 138 14.49 26.60 3.83
C SER A 138 14.77 25.87 2.51
N TRP A 139 15.73 26.40 1.73
CA TRP A 139 16.24 25.75 0.53
C TRP A 139 16.87 24.38 0.84
N PHE A 140 17.47 24.24 2.01
CA PHE A 140 18.06 22.97 2.45
C PHE A 140 16.98 21.90 2.69
N ASN A 141 15.88 22.26 3.35
CA ASN A 141 14.77 21.33 3.59
C ASN A 141 14.08 20.96 2.27
N LEU A 142 13.90 21.93 1.36
CA LEU A 142 13.38 21.65 0.02
C LEU A 142 14.26 20.63 -0.71
N LEU A 143 15.59 20.80 -0.66
CA LEU A 143 16.53 19.87 -1.28
C LEU A 143 16.45 18.47 -0.67
N ILE A 144 16.33 18.35 0.66
CA ILE A 144 16.14 17.05 1.34
C ILE A 144 14.90 16.34 0.80
N TRP A 145 13.77 17.05 0.70
CA TRP A 145 12.51 16.44 0.25
C TRP A 145 12.51 16.11 -1.25
N VAL A 146 13.22 16.88 -2.08
CA VAL A 146 13.47 16.53 -3.48
C VAL A 146 14.29 15.24 -3.60
N LEU A 147 15.38 15.12 -2.85
CA LEU A 147 16.21 13.90 -2.83
C LEU A 147 15.42 12.70 -2.28
N GLY A 148 14.63 12.91 -1.22
CA GLY A 148 13.73 11.89 -0.67
C GLY A 148 12.70 11.40 -1.69
N GLY A 149 12.06 12.32 -2.42
CA GLY A 149 11.14 11.99 -3.51
C GLY A 149 11.80 11.22 -4.65
N ALA A 150 13.02 11.60 -5.05
CA ALA A 150 13.78 10.90 -6.07
C ALA A 150 14.18 9.48 -5.61
N PHE A 151 14.63 9.33 -4.37
CA PHE A 151 14.94 8.03 -3.76
C PHE A 151 13.70 7.13 -3.70
N PHE A 152 12.58 7.66 -3.18
CA PHE A 152 11.32 6.93 -3.09
C PHE A 152 10.79 6.49 -4.46
N GLY A 153 10.78 7.40 -5.44
CA GLY A 153 10.41 7.08 -6.83
C GLY A 153 11.29 5.98 -7.43
N THR A 154 12.60 6.01 -7.14
CA THR A 154 13.54 4.98 -7.60
C THR A 154 13.25 3.62 -6.97
N MET A 155 12.99 3.56 -5.66
CA MET A 155 12.57 2.31 -5.01
C MET A 155 11.27 1.77 -5.62
N MET A 156 10.29 2.64 -5.85
CA MET A 156 9.02 2.25 -6.46
C MET A 156 9.19 1.73 -7.89
N TYR A 157 10.16 2.25 -8.65
CA TYR A 157 10.52 1.70 -9.96
C TYR A 157 11.02 0.26 -9.86
N PHE A 158 11.93 -0.05 -8.93
CA PHE A 158 12.41 -1.41 -8.74
C PHE A 158 11.28 -2.36 -8.31
N VAL A 159 10.44 -1.94 -7.36
CA VAL A 159 9.27 -2.72 -6.93
C VAL A 159 8.33 -3.00 -8.09
N ALA A 160 7.99 -2.00 -8.91
CA ALA A 160 7.12 -2.17 -10.06
C ALA A 160 7.78 -3.03 -11.17
N ARG A 161 9.09 -2.89 -11.38
CA ARG A 161 9.84 -3.70 -12.34
C ARG A 161 9.79 -5.19 -12.01
N THR A 162 9.81 -5.58 -10.73
CA THR A 162 9.65 -7.00 -10.34
C THR A 162 8.31 -7.62 -10.71
N LYS A 163 7.33 -6.80 -11.13
CA LYS A 163 6.00 -7.24 -11.57
C LYS A 163 5.90 -7.45 -13.09
N ILE A 164 6.95 -7.13 -13.85
CA ILE A 164 6.98 -7.26 -15.31
C ILE A 164 7.95 -8.38 -15.67
N LYS A 165 7.44 -9.47 -16.23
CA LYS A 165 8.26 -10.59 -16.72
C LYS A 165 8.24 -10.59 -18.25
N LYS A 166 9.42 -10.69 -18.89
CA LYS A 166 9.53 -11.03 -20.31
C LYS A 166 9.63 -12.54 -20.42
N VAL A 167 8.73 -13.16 -21.18
CA VAL A 167 8.79 -14.60 -21.46
C VAL A 167 9.84 -14.81 -22.55
N THR A 168 10.80 -15.70 -22.32
CA THR A 168 11.78 -16.14 -23.33
C THR A 168 11.27 -17.41 -24.00
N GLU A 169 11.65 -17.65 -25.26
CA GLU A 169 11.16 -18.77 -26.09
C GLU A 169 11.32 -20.14 -25.40
N ASP A 170 12.34 -20.31 -24.55
CA ASP A 170 12.60 -21.54 -23.77
C ASP A 170 11.57 -21.84 -22.66
N GLU A 171 10.64 -20.92 -22.35
CA GLU A 171 9.58 -21.10 -21.34
C GLU A 171 8.20 -21.39 -21.95
N VAL A 172 8.11 -21.54 -23.29
CA VAL A 172 6.85 -21.72 -24.04
C VAL A 172 6.63 -23.18 -24.48
N GLU A 173 7.60 -24.07 -24.26
CA GLU A 173 7.48 -25.54 -24.44
C GLU A 173 7.05 -26.26 -23.15
#